data_AF-A0A7S3CW66-F1
#
_entry.id   AF-A0A7S3CW66-F1
#
_cell.length_a   1.000
_cell.length_b   1.000
_cell.length_c   1.000
_cell.angle_alpha   90.00
_cell.angle_beta   90.00
_cell.angle_gamma   90.00
#
_symmetry.space_group_name_H-M   'P 1'
#
loop_
_entity.id
_entity.type
_entity.pdbx_description
1 polymer ?
#
loop_
_entity_poly.entity_id
_entity_poly.type
_entity_poly.pdbx_seq_one_letter_code
_entity_poly.pdbx_strand_id
1 'polypeptide(L)'
;SPDDAPVNARVVRYEGHEGDIVAIAQMGTTIITAGADGAILCFSSISGRITSVLEQPRADLVNAGQIEASLNEVVSSLLFIPRRNLLLVGHSSGRMAVYLPK
;
A
#
# COMPACT_ATOMS: atom_id res chain seq x y z
N SER A 1 24.08 7.05 6.89
CA SER A 1 24.29 6.82 5.43
C SER A 1 23.99 5.36 5.16
N PRO A 2 23.70 4.89 3.93
CA PRO A 2 23.75 3.44 3.61
C PRO A 2 25.05 2.73 4.07
N ASP A 3 26.08 3.49 4.44
CA ASP A 3 27.35 3.00 5.00
C ASP A 3 27.30 2.55 6.48
N ASP A 4 26.21 2.77 7.22
CA ASP A 4 26.09 2.39 8.65
C ASP A 4 25.42 1.02 8.86
N ALA A 5 25.15 0.28 7.79
CA ALA A 5 24.53 -1.04 7.89
C ALA A 5 25.55 -2.07 8.43
N PRO A 6 25.18 -2.94 9.39
CA PRO A 6 26.08 -4.01 9.86
C PRO A 6 26.53 -4.85 8.66
N VAL A 7 27.80 -5.26 8.65
CA VAL A 7 28.59 -5.80 7.51
C VAL A 7 27.96 -7.00 6.76
N ASN A 8 26.83 -7.53 7.23
CA ASN A 8 26.08 -8.64 6.62
C ASN A 8 24.63 -8.29 6.22
N ALA A 9 24.25 -7.01 6.20
CA ALA A 9 22.91 -6.59 5.81
C ALA A 9 22.80 -6.44 4.29
N ARG A 10 21.92 -7.24 3.66
CA ARG A 10 21.53 -7.02 2.26
C ARG A 10 20.47 -5.91 2.21
N VAL A 11 20.81 -4.79 1.57
CA VAL A 11 19.83 -3.75 1.26
C VAL A 11 19.09 -4.13 -0.02
N VAL A 12 17.76 -4.19 0.06
CA VAL A 12 16.87 -4.34 -1.10
C VAL A 12 16.12 -3.03 -1.29
N ARG A 13 16.12 -2.50 -2.52
CA ARG A 13 15.36 -1.29 -2.88
C ARG A 13 14.03 -1.69 -3.49
N TYR A 14 13.01 -0.92 -3.15
CA TYR A 14 11.64 -1.05 -3.65
C TYR A 14 11.30 0.27 -4.32
N GLU A 15 11.18 0.27 -5.64
CA GLU A 15 10.98 1.47 -6.46
C GLU A 15 9.68 1.32 -7.27
N GLY A 16 8.91 2.41 -7.40
CA GLY A 16 7.68 2.40 -8.18
C GLY A 16 6.66 3.47 -7.81
N HIS A 17 6.68 4.01 -6.59
CA HIS A 17 5.81 5.12 -6.23
C HIS A 17 6.26 6.43 -6.92
N GLU A 18 5.28 7.22 -7.36
CA GLU A 18 5.48 8.56 -7.93
C GLU A 18 5.35 9.67 -6.86
N GLY A 19 5.06 9.28 -5.62
CA GLY A 19 4.98 10.17 -4.46
C GLY A 19 5.61 9.56 -3.21
N ASP A 20 5.58 10.33 -2.11
CA ASP A 20 6.12 9.88 -0.83
C ASP A 20 5.44 8.60 -0.33
N ILE A 21 6.22 7.66 0.20
CA ILE A 21 5.68 6.48 0.87
C ILE A 21 5.15 6.90 2.23
N VAL A 22 3.86 6.70 2.44
CA VAL A 22 3.14 7.15 3.65
C VAL A 22 2.83 6.02 4.62
N ALA A 23 2.78 4.77 4.14
CA ALA A 23 2.57 3.61 4.99
C ALA A 23 3.25 2.35 4.42
N ILE A 24 3.66 1.45 5.32
CA ILE A 24 4.31 0.18 4.98
C ILE A 24 3.76 -0.92 5.89
N ALA A 25 3.49 -2.10 5.32
CA ALA A 25 3.15 -3.32 6.05
C ALA A 25 3.87 -4.53 5.43
N GLN A 26 4.04 -5.60 6.20
CA GLN A 26 4.60 -6.87 5.71
C GLN A 26 3.60 -8.01 5.89
N MET A 27 3.37 -8.75 4.81
CA MET A 27 2.53 -9.94 4.74
C MET A 27 3.38 -11.11 4.23
N GLY A 28 3.99 -11.87 5.14
CA GLY A 28 4.86 -12.98 4.78
C GLY A 28 6.07 -12.53 3.94
N THR A 29 6.16 -13.03 2.71
CA THR A 29 7.20 -12.66 1.72
C THR A 29 6.83 -11.46 0.85
N THR A 30 5.73 -10.77 1.18
CA THR A 30 5.25 -9.58 0.48
C THR A 30 5.40 -8.35 1.36
N ILE A 31 6.05 -7.30 0.84
CA ILE A 31 6.01 -5.95 1.40
C ILE A 31 4.90 -5.19 0.69
N ILE A 32 4.05 -4.51 1.45
CA ILE A 32 2.95 -3.69 0.93
C ILE A 32 3.25 -2.25 1.32
N THR A 33 3.29 -1.35 0.35
CA THR A 33 3.50 0.09 0.57
C THR A 33 2.33 0.86 0.02
N ALA A 34 2.01 1.99 0.66
CA ALA A 34 1.07 2.97 0.12
C ALA A 34 1.79 4.30 -0.06
N GLY A 35 1.49 4.97 -1.18
CA GLY A 35 2.07 6.26 -1.53
C GLY A 35 1.05 7.39 -1.45
N ALA A 36 1.56 8.62 -1.32
CA ALA A 36 0.78 9.85 -1.48
C ALA A 36 0.24 10.00 -2.92
N ASP A 37 0.78 9.23 -3.87
CA ASP A 37 0.25 9.05 -5.23
C ASP A 37 -1.07 8.24 -5.28
N GLY A 38 -1.56 7.76 -4.13
CA GLY A 38 -2.78 6.96 -4.02
C GLY A 38 -2.61 5.49 -4.41
N ALA A 39 -1.43 5.09 -4.88
CA ALA A 39 -1.15 3.71 -5.22
C ALA A 39 -0.89 2.87 -3.96
N ILE A 40 -1.23 1.58 -4.03
CA ILE A 40 -0.77 0.57 -3.09
C ILE A 40 0.01 -0.47 -3.88
N LEU A 41 1.30 -0.59 -3.62
CA LEU A 41 2.20 -1.49 -4.33
C LEU A 41 2.56 -2.68 -3.45
N CYS A 42 2.52 -3.87 -4.03
CA CYS A 42 2.96 -5.10 -3.40
C CYS A 42 4.29 -5.52 -4.03
N PHE A 43 5.28 -5.79 -3.19
CA PHE A 43 6.61 -6.20 -3.60
C PHE A 43 7.01 -7.55 -3.02
N SER A 44 7.81 -8.30 -3.75
CA SER A 44 8.55 -9.43 -3.20
C SER A 44 9.62 -8.95 -2.23
N SER A 45 9.55 -9.37 -0.96
CA SER A 45 10.52 -9.01 0.09
C SER A 45 11.94 -9.52 -0.18
N ILE A 46 12.09 -10.50 -1.08
CA ILE A 46 13.37 -11.11 -1.43
C ILE A 46 14.03 -10.36 -2.59
N SER A 47 13.24 -9.96 -3.59
CA SER A 47 13.78 -9.45 -4.86
C SER A 47 13.60 -7.95 -5.06
N GLY A 48 12.72 -7.30 -4.29
CA GLY A 48 12.40 -5.88 -4.47
C GLY A 48 11.47 -5.59 -5.64
N ARG A 49 11.03 -6.62 -6.38
CA ARG A 49 10.18 -6.45 -7.56
C ARG A 49 8.72 -6.28 -7.17
N ILE A 50 8.03 -5.38 -7.87
CA ILE A 50 6.56 -5.26 -7.80
C ILE A 50 5.95 -6.58 -8.28
N THR A 51 5.11 -7.17 -7.43
CA THR A 51 4.33 -8.38 -7.73
C THR A 51 2.90 -8.05 -8.13
N SER A 52 2.36 -6.95 -7.61
CA SER A 52 1.03 -6.45 -7.97
C SER A 52 0.82 -5.00 -7.54
N VAL A 53 -0.16 -4.35 -8.17
CA VAL A 53 -0.75 -3.09 -7.72
C VAL A 53 -2.12 -3.43 -7.14
N LEU A 54 -2.39 -2.98 -5.92
CA LEU A 54 -3.66 -3.22 -5.26
C LEU A 54 -4.63 -2.08 -5.62
N GLU A 55 -5.59 -2.41 -6.48
CA GLU A 55 -6.62 -1.46 -6.89
C GLU A 55 -7.55 -1.17 -5.71
N GLN A 56 -7.67 0.11 -5.37
CA GLN A 56 -8.64 0.53 -4.38
C GLN A 56 -10.05 0.45 -4.98
N PRO A 57 -11.05 -0.07 -4.22
CA PRO A 57 -12.44 -0.02 -4.64
C PRO A 57 -12.80 1.43 -4.98
N ARG A 58 -13.04 1.71 -6.26
CA ARG A 58 -13.68 2.96 -6.63
C ARG A 58 -15.09 2.89 -6.09
N ALA A 59 -15.43 3.82 -5.20
CA ALA A 59 -16.82 4.05 -4.89
C ALA A 59 -17.47 4.55 -6.18
N ASP A 60 -18.14 3.64 -6.90
CA ASP A 60 -19.02 4.01 -8.00
C ASP A 60 -20.18 4.80 -7.40
N LEU A 61 -20.01 6.12 -7.29
CA LEU A 61 -21.07 7.05 -6.93
C LEU A 61 -22.01 7.17 -8.12
N VAL A 62 -22.85 6.15 -8.32
CA VAL A 62 -24.03 6.25 -9.17
C VAL A 62 -25.15 6.86 -8.33
N ASN A 63 -25.10 8.17 -8.14
CA ASN A 63 -26.28 8.98 -7.89
C ASN A 63 -26.21 10.18 -8.83
N ALA A 64 -27.24 10.30 -9.67
CA ALA A 64 -27.34 11.28 -10.74
C ALA A 64 -27.02 12.71 -10.24
N GLY A 65 -25.89 13.27 -10.65
CA GLY A 65 -25.60 14.71 -10.52
C GLY A 65 -24.24 15.11 -9.95
N GLN A 66 -23.50 14.21 -9.28
CA GLN A 66 -22.14 14.51 -8.83
C GLN A 66 -21.18 13.40 -9.25
N ILE A 67 -20.45 13.65 -10.35
CA ILE A 67 -19.16 13.01 -10.56
C ILE A 67 -18.18 13.73 -9.62
N GLU A 68 -18.25 13.43 -8.33
CA GLU A 68 -17.05 13.59 -7.50
C GLU A 68 -16.34 12.25 -7.61
N ALA A 69 -15.55 12.11 -8.67
CA ALA A 69 -14.63 11.00 -8.74
C ALA A 69 -13.79 11.09 -7.44
N SER A 70 -13.89 10.06 -6.61
CA SER A 70 -13.11 9.91 -5.37
C SER A 70 -11.63 9.77 -5.76
N LEU A 71 -11.05 10.84 -6.28
CA LEU A 71 -9.76 10.84 -6.99
C LEU A 71 -8.58 11.02 -6.06
N ASN A 72 -8.79 11.28 -4.76
CA ASN A 72 -7.73 11.72 -3.87
C ASN A 72 -7.84 11.16 -2.44
N GLU A 73 -8.44 9.98 -2.23
CA GLU A 73 -8.35 9.36 -0.91
C GLU A 73 -6.93 8.85 -0.66
N VAL A 74 -6.14 9.68 0.02
CA VAL A 74 -4.77 9.36 0.44
C VAL A 74 -4.82 8.26 1.49
N VAL A 75 -4.08 7.18 1.24
CA VAL A 75 -3.87 6.14 2.26
C VAL A 75 -3.06 6.76 3.39
N SER A 76 -3.56 6.66 4.61
CA SER A 76 -2.88 7.16 5.80
C SER A 76 -2.23 6.05 6.62
N SER A 77 -2.71 4.81 6.47
CA SER A 77 -2.23 3.68 7.26
C SER A 77 -2.49 2.34 6.58
N LEU A 78 -1.59 1.40 6.85
CA LEU A 78 -1.71 -0.01 6.48
C LEU A 78 -1.54 -0.87 7.73
N LEU A 79 -2.42 -1.86 7.92
CA LEU A 79 -2.25 -2.87 8.97
C LEU A 79 -2.56 -4.26 8.40
N PHE A 80 -1.59 -5.15 8.42
CA PHE A 80 -1.81 -6.56 8.15
C PHE A 80 -2.10 -7.33 9.44
N ILE A 81 -3.17 -8.13 9.44
CA ILE A 81 -3.58 -9.00 10.55
C ILE A 81 -3.35 -10.46 10.13
N PRO A 82 -2.20 -11.08 10.47
CA PRO A 82 -1.83 -12.40 9.95
C PRO A 82 -2.83 -13.50 10.28
N ARG A 83 -3.34 -13.52 11.52
CA ARG A 83 -4.26 -14.58 11.99
C ARG A 83 -5.58 -14.63 11.22
N ARG A 84 -5.96 -13.55 10.54
CA ARG A 84 -7.21 -13.46 9.78
C ARG A 84 -6.98 -13.33 8.28
N ASN A 85 -5.72 -13.27 7.84
CA ASN A 85 -5.34 -12.93 6.48
C ASN A 85 -6.10 -11.67 6.00
N LEU A 86 -6.05 -10.59 6.78
CA LEU A 86 -6.71 -9.32 6.46
C LEU A 86 -5.68 -8.20 6.32
N LEU A 87 -5.83 -7.40 5.27
CA LEU A 87 -5.16 -6.10 5.16
C LEU A 87 -6.20 -5.01 5.37
N LEU A 88 -5.97 -4.16 6.37
CA LEU A 88 -6.73 -2.94 6.60
C LEU A 88 -6.00 -1.76 5.96
N VAL A 89 -6.74 -0.96 5.21
CA VAL A 89 -6.24 0.28 4.58
C VAL A 89 -7.07 1.43 5.10
N GLY A 90 -6.45 2.30 5.88
CA GLY A 90 -7.08 3.52 6.38
C GLY A 90 -6.82 4.68 5.44
N HIS A 91 -7.84 5.52 5.22
CA HIS A 91 -7.77 6.69 4.34
C HIS A 91 -7.87 7.99 5.15
N SER A 92 -7.34 9.08 4.62
CA SER A 92 -7.40 10.42 5.23
C SER A 92 -8.84 10.94 5.41
N SER A 93 -9.80 10.41 4.64
CA SER A 93 -11.24 10.70 4.76
C SER A 93 -11.89 10.08 6.02
N GLY A 94 -11.16 9.29 6.79
CA GLY A 94 -11.70 8.51 7.92
C GLY A 94 -12.36 7.20 7.50
N ARG A 95 -12.34 6.85 6.20
CA ARG A 95 -12.80 5.55 5.72
C ARG A 95 -11.73 4.47 5.89
N MET A 96 -12.18 3.22 5.94
CA MET A 96 -11.32 2.05 5.98
C MET A 96 -11.81 1.00 5.00
N ALA A 97 -10.89 0.49 4.18
CA ALA A 97 -11.12 -0.67 3.33
C ALA A 97 -10.50 -1.93 3.97
N VAL A 98 -11.15 -3.07 3.77
CA VAL A 98 -10.71 -4.38 4.24
C VAL A 98 -10.47 -5.27 3.03
N TYR A 99 -9.24 -5.75 2.87
CA TYR A 99 -8.86 -6.66 1.79
C TYR A 99 -8.61 -8.05 2.34
N LEU A 100 -9.05 -9.04 1.57
CA LEU A 100 -8.69 -10.45 1.69
C LEU A 100 -7.62 -10.73 0.63
N PRO A 101 -6.33 -10.75 1.02
CA PRO A 101 -5.26 -11.07 0.09
C PRO A 101 -5.40 -12.51 -0.40
N LYS A 102 -5.26 -12.72 -1.70
CA LYS A 102 -5.25 -14.06 -2.30
C LYS A 102 -3.97 -14.81 -1.98
#